data_AF-A0A5F1Z445-F1
#
_entry.id   AF-A0A5F1Z445-F1
#
_cell.length_a   1.000
_cell.length_b   1.000
_cell.length_c   1.000
_cell.angle_alpha   90.00
_cell.angle_beta   90.00
_cell.angle_gamma   90.00
#
_symmetry.space_group_name_H-M   'P 1'
#
loop_
_entity.id
_entity.type
_entity.pdbx_description
1 polymer ?
#
loop_
_entity_poly.entity_id
_entity_poly.type
_entity_poly.pdbx_seq_one_letter_code
_entity_poly.pdbx_strand_id
1 'polypeptide(L)'
;MEISDLAIRIIIVLTPGFLTTLLFRYFSTHKEYTNFYFFVLSAVFGLSNYMILEVFYQLVHAVKISLHIFFGVPEGYIHDGRLFVGLWESLVDRTFVVNSEEIFYSSVIAILSSFLYTYVYQRKILLRFANRVLHITNKSGDDDIWSHYLNSDNVEWVWIRDYNQSLTYFGKIEAFSDSGSKRELFLSDVSVYSLSGRKVLYTLNSVYLSLTDGMYSIEQPFY
;
A
#
# COMPACT_ATOMS: atom_id res chain seq x y z
N MET A 1 9.80 -38.73 -11.12
CA MET A 1 10.10 -37.75 -10.07
C MET A 1 8.83 -37.59 -9.26
N GLU A 2 8.77 -38.19 -8.08
CA GLU A 2 7.69 -37.91 -7.16
C GLU A 2 7.85 -36.48 -6.66
N ILE A 3 6.82 -35.65 -6.82
CA ILE A 3 6.82 -34.31 -6.25
C ILE A 3 6.81 -34.50 -4.74
N SER A 4 7.77 -33.91 -4.03
CA SER A 4 7.79 -33.95 -2.57
C SER A 4 6.51 -33.34 -2.01
N ASP A 5 5.92 -33.94 -0.97
CA ASP A 5 4.73 -33.41 -0.28
C ASP A 5 4.87 -31.92 0.06
N LEU A 6 6.08 -31.50 0.46
CA LEU A 6 6.41 -30.11 0.77
C LEU A 6 6.21 -29.19 -0.44
N ALA A 7 6.59 -29.62 -1.64
CA ALA A 7 6.40 -28.84 -2.86
C ALA A 7 4.91 -28.68 -3.20
N ILE A 8 4.09 -29.72 -2.99
CA ILE A 8 2.64 -29.64 -3.17
C ILE A 8 2.03 -28.60 -2.22
N ARG A 9 2.43 -28.61 -0.94
CA ARG A 9 1.95 -27.65 0.07
C ARG A 9 2.35 -26.21 -0.24
N ILE A 10 3.58 -26.03 -0.72
CA ILE A 10 4.03 -24.72 -1.19
C ILE A 10 3.17 -24.26 -2.36
N ILE A 11 2.86 -25.12 -3.34
CA ILE A 11 1.95 -24.79 -4.45
C ILE A 11 0.56 -24.40 -3.93
N ILE A 12 0.02 -25.15 -2.96
CA ILE A 12 -1.30 -24.89 -2.35
C ILE A 12 -1.35 -23.51 -1.67
N VAL A 13 -0.29 -23.12 -0.95
CA VAL A 13 -0.18 -21.79 -0.33
C VAL A 13 0.02 -20.70 -1.38
N LEU A 14 0.89 -20.95 -2.36
CA LEU A 14 1.23 -19.98 -3.39
C LEU A 14 0.09 -19.71 -4.37
N THR A 15 -0.84 -20.64 -4.59
CA THR A 15 -1.94 -20.48 -5.57
C THR A 15 -2.82 -19.25 -5.26
N PRO A 16 -3.46 -19.13 -4.08
CA PRO A 16 -4.19 -17.91 -3.73
C PRO A 16 -3.23 -16.72 -3.51
N GLY A 17 -2.00 -16.99 -3.06
CA GLY A 17 -0.98 -15.96 -2.86
C GLY A 17 -0.58 -15.21 -4.12
N PHE A 18 -0.31 -15.93 -5.21
CA PHE A 18 0.00 -15.34 -6.52
C PHE A 18 -1.17 -14.52 -7.04
N LEU A 19 -2.40 -15.00 -6.86
CA LEU A 19 -3.59 -14.27 -7.28
C LEU A 19 -3.67 -12.90 -6.59
N THR A 20 -3.51 -12.87 -5.26
CA THR A 20 -3.46 -11.61 -4.51
C THR A 20 -2.30 -10.72 -4.97
N THR A 21 -1.09 -11.26 -5.12
CA THR A 21 0.08 -10.48 -5.54
C THR A 21 -0.08 -9.87 -6.93
N LEU A 22 -0.64 -10.63 -7.88
CA LEU A 22 -0.89 -10.15 -9.25
C LEU A 22 -1.91 -9.01 -9.27
N LEU A 23 -3.03 -9.17 -8.56
CA LEU A 23 -4.06 -8.12 -8.44
C LEU A 23 -3.53 -6.89 -7.69
N PHE A 24 -2.83 -7.12 -6.58
CA PHE A 24 -2.18 -6.04 -5.82
C PHE A 24 -1.22 -5.25 -6.70
N ARG A 25 -0.36 -5.92 -7.47
CA ARG A 25 0.55 -5.28 -8.43
C ARG A 25 -0.20 -4.54 -9.54
N TYR A 26 -1.31 -5.10 -10.04
CA TYR A 26 -2.10 -4.47 -11.09
C TYR A 26 -2.77 -3.18 -10.62
N PHE A 27 -3.25 -3.14 -9.37
CA PHE A 27 -3.96 -1.98 -8.83
C PHE A 27 -3.05 -0.96 -8.11
N SER A 28 -1.88 -1.35 -7.62
CA SER A 28 -1.00 -0.47 -6.84
C SER A 28 -0.01 0.29 -7.72
N THR A 29 0.29 1.53 -7.34
CA THR A 29 1.37 2.33 -7.95
C THR A 29 2.72 1.94 -7.34
N HIS A 30 3.23 0.74 -7.64
CA HIS A 30 4.52 0.28 -7.12
C HIS A 30 5.61 0.24 -8.21
N LYS A 31 6.87 0.42 -7.81
CA LYS A 31 8.07 0.10 -8.60
C LYS A 31 8.10 -1.38 -9.00
N GLU A 32 8.86 -1.75 -10.02
CA GLU A 32 8.97 -3.17 -10.40
C GLU A 32 9.54 -4.03 -9.25
N TYR A 33 8.88 -5.16 -8.98
CA TYR A 33 9.36 -6.14 -8.01
C TYR A 33 10.43 -7.03 -8.63
N THR A 34 11.47 -7.33 -7.88
CA THR A 34 12.37 -8.44 -8.24
C THR A 34 11.59 -9.76 -8.15
N ASN A 35 11.97 -10.75 -8.95
CA ASN A 35 11.32 -12.06 -8.95
C ASN A 35 11.29 -12.68 -7.54
N PHE A 36 12.39 -12.58 -6.79
CA PHE A 36 12.46 -13.07 -5.42
C PHE A 36 11.43 -12.39 -4.51
N TYR A 37 11.32 -11.06 -4.58
CA TYR A 37 10.33 -10.32 -3.79
C TYR A 37 8.90 -10.72 -4.13
N PHE A 38 8.60 -10.93 -5.42
CA PHE A 38 7.30 -11.41 -5.87
C PHE A 38 6.93 -12.78 -5.27
N PHE A 39 7.87 -13.74 -5.24
CA PHE A 39 7.64 -15.05 -4.63
C PHE A 39 7.41 -14.94 -3.11
N VAL A 40 8.25 -14.18 -2.40
CA VAL A 40 8.10 -13.98 -0.95
C VAL A 40 6.76 -13.33 -0.63
N LEU A 41 6.40 -12.28 -1.34
CA LEU A 41 5.12 -11.57 -1.13
C LEU A 41 3.93 -12.49 -1.40
N SER A 42 4.01 -13.33 -2.43
CA SER A 42 2.98 -14.32 -2.74
C SER A 42 2.84 -15.37 -1.64
N ALA A 43 3.94 -15.85 -1.05
CA ALA A 43 3.86 -16.76 0.08
C ALA A 43 3.19 -16.10 1.30
N VAL A 44 3.53 -14.84 1.58
CA VAL A 44 2.94 -14.08 2.69
C VAL A 44 1.44 -13.86 2.48
N PHE A 45 1.02 -13.42 1.29
CA PHE A 45 -0.40 -13.26 0.97
C PHE A 45 -1.15 -14.59 0.93
N GLY A 46 -0.51 -15.67 0.48
CA GLY A 46 -1.09 -17.01 0.51
C GLY A 46 -1.46 -17.41 1.93
N LEU A 47 -0.50 -17.33 2.85
CA LEU A 47 -0.73 -17.63 4.26
C LEU A 47 -1.79 -16.70 4.89
N SER A 48 -1.79 -15.41 4.54
CA SER A 48 -2.80 -14.48 5.07
C SER A 48 -4.20 -14.81 4.58
N ASN A 49 -4.36 -15.26 3.33
CA ASN A 49 -5.66 -15.69 2.80
C ASN A 49 -6.19 -16.94 3.53
N TYR A 50 -5.33 -17.92 3.84
CA TYR A 50 -5.72 -19.07 4.66
C TYR A 50 -6.02 -18.69 6.12
N MET A 51 -5.33 -17.70 6.67
CA MET A 51 -5.69 -17.14 7.98
C MET A 51 -7.05 -16.45 7.98
N ILE A 52 -7.39 -15.71 6.91
CA ILE A 52 -8.73 -15.11 6.78
C ILE A 52 -9.80 -16.21 6.65
N LEU A 53 -9.51 -17.27 5.91
CA LEU A 53 -10.39 -18.44 5.78
C LEU A 53 -10.62 -19.10 7.14
N GLU A 54 -9.57 -19.26 7.94
CA GLU A 54 -9.63 -19.78 9.31
C GLU A 54 -10.58 -18.96 10.19
N VAL A 55 -10.44 -17.63 10.18
CA VAL A 55 -11.36 -16.75 10.92
C VAL A 55 -12.81 -16.94 10.45
N PHE A 56 -13.04 -17.12 9.14
CA PHE A 56 -14.38 -17.35 8.62
C PHE A 56 -14.97 -18.69 9.11
N TYR A 57 -14.19 -19.78 9.10
CA TYR A 57 -14.62 -21.06 9.66
C TYR A 57 -15.01 -20.95 11.15
N GLN A 58 -14.18 -20.26 11.94
CA GLN A 58 -14.45 -20.05 13.36
C GLN A 58 -15.72 -19.22 13.60
N LEU A 59 -15.96 -18.18 12.78
CA LEU A 59 -17.19 -17.38 12.86
C LEU A 59 -18.44 -18.21 12.52
N VAL A 60 -18.38 -19.03 11.48
CA VAL A 60 -19.50 -19.94 11.11
C VAL A 60 -19.78 -20.93 12.25
N HIS A 61 -18.74 -21.50 12.85
CA HIS A 61 -18.89 -22.41 13.99
C HIS A 61 -19.49 -21.70 15.21
N ALA A 62 -19.06 -20.48 15.53
CA ALA A 62 -19.64 -19.67 16.60
C ALA A 62 -21.13 -19.36 16.37
N VAL A 63 -21.53 -19.10 15.12
CA VAL A 63 -22.94 -18.91 14.76
C VAL A 63 -23.74 -20.21 14.91
N LYS A 64 -23.22 -21.35 14.44
CA LYS A 64 -23.85 -22.67 14.63
C LYS A 64 -24.08 -22.98 16.12
N ILE A 65 -23.06 -22.75 16.96
CA ILE A 65 -23.18 -22.90 18.43
C ILE A 65 -24.27 -21.98 18.98
N SER A 66 -24.26 -20.71 18.59
CA SER A 66 -25.27 -19.74 19.06
C SER A 66 -26.68 -20.18 18.67
N LEU A 67 -26.88 -20.64 17.43
CA LEU A 67 -28.17 -21.15 16.97
C LEU A 67 -28.64 -22.36 17.78
N HIS A 68 -27.74 -23.28 18.12
CA HIS A 68 -28.05 -24.40 18.99
C HIS A 68 -28.51 -23.94 20.38
N ILE A 69 -27.75 -23.04 21.01
CA ILE A 69 -28.04 -22.54 22.37
C ILE A 69 -29.36 -21.76 22.42
N PHE A 70 -29.63 -20.89 21.44
CA PHE A 70 -30.78 -19.99 21.47
C PHE A 70 -32.05 -20.56 20.86
N PHE A 71 -31.93 -21.45 19.86
CA PHE A 71 -33.09 -21.95 19.10
C PHE A 71 -33.26 -23.47 19.17
N GLY A 72 -32.42 -24.19 19.91
CA GLY A 72 -32.55 -25.64 20.11
C GLY A 72 -32.35 -26.46 18.83
N VAL A 73 -31.62 -25.94 17.85
CA VAL A 73 -31.26 -26.66 16.61
C VAL A 73 -30.53 -27.96 16.98
N PRO A 74 -30.79 -29.13 16.38
CA PRO A 74 -30.16 -30.39 16.77
C PRO A 74 -28.61 -30.35 16.77
N GLU A 75 -27.96 -31.03 17.72
CA GLU A 75 -26.49 -31.08 17.88
C GLU A 75 -25.75 -31.55 16.61
N GLY A 76 -26.40 -32.36 15.78
CA GLY A 76 -25.86 -32.80 14.49
C GLY A 76 -25.56 -31.66 13.51
N TYR A 77 -26.07 -30.44 13.75
CA TYR A 77 -25.80 -29.25 12.95
C TYR A 77 -24.51 -28.51 13.37
N ILE A 78 -23.96 -28.83 14.55
CA ILE A 78 -22.76 -28.19 15.12
C ILE A 78 -21.50 -28.93 14.64
N HIS A 79 -21.57 -30.26 14.59
CA HIS A 79 -20.43 -31.13 14.30
C HIS A 79 -20.18 -31.28 12.79
N ASP A 80 -19.71 -30.21 12.14
CA ASP A 80 -18.73 -30.43 11.07
C ASP A 80 -17.46 -30.92 11.78
N GLY A 81 -16.96 -32.11 11.45
CA GLY A 81 -15.80 -32.71 12.14
C GLY A 81 -14.47 -31.97 11.97
N ARG A 82 -14.48 -30.68 11.60
CA ARG A 82 -13.32 -29.83 11.34
C ARG A 82 -13.51 -28.48 12.03
N LEU A 83 -12.66 -28.22 13.02
CA LEU A 83 -12.62 -26.95 13.74
C LEU A 83 -11.66 -25.94 13.10
N PHE A 84 -10.71 -26.45 12.31
CA PHE A 84 -9.64 -25.68 11.69
C PHE A 84 -9.57 -25.97 10.19
N VAL A 85 -9.01 -25.03 9.44
CA VAL A 85 -8.65 -25.20 8.03
C VAL A 85 -7.61 -26.32 7.93
N GLY A 86 -7.87 -27.30 7.05
CA GLY A 86 -7.04 -28.48 6.88
C GLY A 86 -5.60 -28.18 6.44
N LEU A 87 -5.33 -27.00 5.87
CA LEU A 87 -3.95 -26.55 5.65
C LEU A 87 -3.10 -26.64 6.93
N TRP A 88 -3.60 -26.21 8.09
CA TRP A 88 -2.82 -26.20 9.34
C TRP A 88 -2.50 -27.61 9.83
N GLU A 89 -3.50 -28.50 9.78
CA GLU A 89 -3.33 -29.91 10.12
C GLU A 89 -2.34 -30.58 9.18
N SER A 90 -2.40 -30.24 7.89
CA SER A 90 -1.43 -30.72 6.93
C SER A 90 -0.02 -30.38 7.41
N LEU A 91 0.29 -29.14 7.81
CA LEU A 91 1.66 -28.73 8.13
C LEU A 91 2.31 -29.59 9.22
N VAL A 92 1.51 -30.19 10.10
CA VAL A 92 1.96 -31.11 11.16
C VAL A 92 1.94 -32.56 10.67
N ASP A 93 0.85 -32.99 10.03
CA ASP A 93 0.68 -34.35 9.51
C ASP A 93 0.93 -34.42 8.00
N ARG A 94 2.01 -35.10 7.62
CA ARG A 94 2.41 -35.27 6.22
C ARG A 94 1.40 -36.06 5.39
N THR A 95 0.65 -36.96 6.03
CA THR A 95 -0.35 -37.82 5.37
C THR A 95 -1.66 -37.11 5.10
N PHE A 96 -1.89 -35.96 5.74
CA PHE A 96 -3.12 -35.21 5.62
C PHE A 96 -3.19 -34.47 4.27
N VAL A 97 -4.30 -34.66 3.55
CA VAL A 97 -4.56 -34.06 2.25
C VAL A 97 -5.47 -32.84 2.44
N VAL A 98 -4.99 -31.67 2.02
CA VAL A 98 -5.78 -30.43 2.02
C VAL A 98 -6.95 -30.58 1.05
N ASN A 99 -8.16 -30.24 1.51
CA ASN A 99 -9.36 -30.34 0.69
C ASN A 99 -9.33 -29.28 -0.44
N SER A 100 -9.74 -29.65 -1.65
CA SER A 100 -9.78 -28.75 -2.80
C SER A 100 -10.73 -27.56 -2.59
N GLU A 101 -11.75 -27.72 -1.75
CA GLU A 101 -12.66 -26.63 -1.34
C GLU A 101 -11.92 -25.49 -0.62
N GLU A 102 -10.96 -25.81 0.25
CA GLU A 102 -10.17 -24.79 0.97
C GLU A 102 -9.30 -23.99 0.00
N ILE A 103 -8.76 -24.64 -1.04
CA ILE A 103 -7.99 -23.99 -2.10
C ILE A 103 -8.91 -23.04 -2.89
N PHE A 104 -10.14 -23.48 -3.20
CA PHE A 104 -11.11 -22.67 -3.90
C PHE A 104 -11.53 -21.45 -3.07
N TYR A 105 -11.95 -21.63 -1.81
CA TYR A 105 -12.39 -20.55 -0.94
C TYR A 105 -11.25 -19.57 -0.59
N SER A 106 -10.03 -20.06 -0.36
CA SER A 106 -8.86 -19.19 -0.18
C SER A 106 -8.55 -18.36 -1.44
N SER A 107 -8.80 -18.90 -2.63
CA SER A 107 -8.65 -18.15 -3.89
C SER A 107 -9.75 -17.09 -4.07
N VAL A 108 -10.98 -17.35 -3.63
CA VAL A 108 -12.04 -16.31 -3.60
C VAL A 108 -11.66 -15.20 -2.62
N ILE A 109 -11.19 -15.57 -1.43
CA ILE A 109 -10.68 -14.61 -0.43
C ILE A 109 -9.52 -13.81 -1.00
N ALA A 110 -8.62 -14.41 -1.78
CA ALA A 110 -7.48 -13.74 -2.39
C ALA A 110 -7.88 -12.55 -3.28
N ILE A 111 -9.01 -12.66 -3.98
CA ILE A 111 -9.55 -11.57 -4.81
C ILE A 111 -10.04 -10.44 -3.90
N LEU A 112 -10.84 -10.76 -2.89
CA LEU A 112 -11.39 -9.75 -1.97
C LEU A 112 -10.30 -9.06 -1.14
N SER A 113 -9.34 -9.84 -0.64
CA SER A 113 -8.22 -9.35 0.16
C SER A 113 -7.29 -8.47 -0.66
N SER A 114 -7.14 -8.71 -1.97
CA SER A 114 -6.33 -7.85 -2.84
C SER A 114 -6.82 -6.40 -2.86
N PHE A 115 -8.15 -6.17 -2.93
CA PHE A 115 -8.71 -4.82 -2.86
C PHE A 115 -8.43 -4.16 -1.53
N LEU A 116 -8.57 -4.91 -0.42
CA LEU A 116 -8.28 -4.41 0.92
C LEU A 116 -6.79 -4.05 1.07
N TYR A 117 -5.88 -4.92 0.63
CA TYR A 117 -4.45 -4.67 0.70
C TYR A 117 -4.03 -3.47 -0.14
N THR A 118 -4.55 -3.35 -1.37
CA THR A 118 -4.31 -2.17 -2.21
C THR A 118 -4.84 -0.91 -1.55
N TYR A 119 -6.04 -0.94 -0.98
CA TYR A 119 -6.63 0.20 -0.28
C TYR A 119 -5.76 0.65 0.91
N VAL A 120 -5.34 -0.30 1.76
CA VAL A 120 -4.48 -0.04 2.92
C VAL A 120 -3.14 0.54 2.49
N TYR A 121 -2.57 0.00 1.41
CA TYR A 121 -1.29 0.44 0.86
C TYR A 121 -1.37 1.85 0.24
N GLN A 122 -2.30 2.09 -0.69
CA GLN A 122 -2.41 3.37 -1.40
C GLN A 122 -2.76 4.53 -0.45
N ARG A 123 -3.58 4.26 0.57
CA ARG A 123 -3.90 5.24 1.61
C ARG A 123 -2.83 5.34 2.70
N LYS A 124 -1.73 4.58 2.59
CA LYS A 124 -0.59 4.57 3.53
C LYS A 124 -1.05 4.48 4.99
N ILE A 125 -2.07 3.66 5.25
CA ILE A 125 -2.80 3.62 6.53
C ILE A 125 -1.85 3.16 7.64
N LEU A 126 -1.08 2.09 7.39
CA LEU A 126 -0.11 1.56 8.35
C LEU A 126 0.96 2.58 8.71
N LEU A 127 1.47 3.32 7.72
CA LEU A 127 2.49 4.35 7.93
C LEU A 127 1.94 5.53 8.73
N ARG A 128 0.72 5.99 8.39
CA ARG A 128 0.05 7.06 9.14
C ARG A 128 -0.25 6.64 10.58
N PHE A 129 -0.64 5.38 10.81
CA PHE A 129 -0.85 4.83 12.15
C PHE A 129 0.45 4.75 12.95
N ALA A 130 1.51 4.21 12.37
CA ALA A 130 2.82 4.09 13.02
C ALA A 130 3.43 5.45 13.39
N ASN A 131 3.23 6.46 12.55
CA ASN A 131 3.70 7.83 12.80
C ASN A 131 2.82 8.56 13.83
N ARG A 132 1.51 8.68 13.58
CA ARG A 132 0.62 9.55 14.40
C ARG A 132 0.19 8.94 15.74
N VAL A 133 0.04 7.62 15.82
CA VAL A 133 -0.46 6.95 17.03
C VAL A 133 0.70 6.42 17.86
N LEU A 134 1.57 5.64 17.22
CA LEU A 134 2.65 4.95 17.92
C LEU A 134 3.95 5.76 18.01
N HIS A 135 4.11 6.83 17.23
CA HIS A 135 5.32 7.65 17.18
C HIS A 135 6.61 6.84 16.92
N ILE A 136 6.50 5.72 16.18
CA ILE A 136 7.63 4.81 15.88
C ILE A 136 8.50 5.37 14.73
N THR A 137 7.91 6.17 13.85
CA THR A 137 8.60 6.72 12.69
C THR A 137 8.16 8.14 12.37
N ASN A 138 9.12 8.98 12.01
CA ASN A 138 8.88 10.33 11.48
C ASN A 138 8.80 10.33 9.94
N LYS A 139 8.80 9.15 9.30
CA LYS A 139 8.56 9.07 7.85
C LYS A 139 7.17 9.66 7.58
N SER A 140 7.13 10.72 6.80
CA SER A 140 5.88 11.25 6.25
C SER A 140 5.21 10.14 5.46
N GLY A 141 3.88 10.21 5.34
CA GLY A 141 3.20 9.38 4.36
C GLY A 141 3.74 9.60 2.94
N ASP A 142 4.46 10.68 2.69
CA ASP A 142 4.93 11.04 1.36
C ASP A 142 6.24 10.32 1.02
N ASP A 143 6.44 10.03 -0.26
CA ASP A 143 7.55 9.15 -0.70
C ASP A 143 8.94 9.84 -0.60
N ASP A 144 8.98 11.16 -0.45
CA ASP A 144 10.19 11.96 -0.18
C ASP A 144 9.92 13.28 0.56
N ILE A 145 11.01 13.96 0.97
CA ILE A 145 10.96 15.24 1.71
C ILE A 145 10.36 16.36 0.83
N TRP A 146 10.58 16.31 -0.48
CA TRP A 146 9.98 17.24 -1.45
C TRP A 146 8.46 17.22 -1.35
N SER A 147 7.88 16.03 -1.45
CA SER A 147 6.45 15.81 -1.39
C SER A 147 5.92 16.18 0.00
N HIS A 148 6.67 15.85 1.05
CA HIS A 148 6.30 16.22 2.42
C HIS A 148 6.24 17.74 2.63
N TYR A 149 7.23 18.48 2.12
CA TYR A 149 7.30 19.93 2.27
C TYR A 149 6.14 20.61 1.53
N LEU A 150 5.90 20.23 0.27
CA LEU A 150 4.86 20.82 -0.57
C LEU A 150 3.43 20.40 -0.18
N ASN A 151 3.26 19.24 0.48
CA ASN A 151 1.97 18.80 1.03
C ASN A 151 1.64 19.42 2.40
N SER A 152 2.52 20.25 2.99
CA SER A 152 2.25 20.81 4.31
C SER A 152 1.16 21.89 4.24
N ASP A 153 0.21 21.86 5.17
CA ASP A 153 -1.00 22.71 5.17
C ASP A 153 -0.72 24.22 5.10
N ASN A 154 0.49 24.65 5.43
CA ASN A 154 0.90 26.06 5.46
C ASN A 154 1.64 26.51 4.18
N VAL A 155 1.96 25.59 3.26
CA VAL A 155 2.76 25.88 2.05
C VAL A 155 1.83 26.05 0.85
N GLU A 156 1.28 27.26 0.71
CA GLU A 156 0.48 27.65 -0.48
C GLU A 156 1.29 28.49 -1.46
N TRP A 157 2.09 29.44 -0.96
CA TRP A 157 2.94 30.32 -1.75
C TRP A 157 4.41 30.06 -1.42
N VAL A 158 5.25 30.07 -2.45
CA VAL A 158 6.67 29.77 -2.29
C VAL A 158 7.55 30.69 -3.12
N TRP A 159 8.75 30.92 -2.59
CA TRP A 159 9.89 31.43 -3.33
C TRP A 159 10.68 30.26 -3.89
N ILE A 160 10.91 30.23 -5.20
CA ILE A 160 11.74 29.24 -5.87
C ILE A 160 12.94 29.95 -6.45
N ARG A 161 14.12 29.68 -5.88
CA ARG A 161 15.39 30.18 -6.42
C ARG A 161 15.92 29.16 -7.40
N ASP A 162 15.98 29.51 -8.67
CA ASP A 162 16.63 28.71 -9.70
C ASP A 162 18.04 29.26 -9.94
N TYR A 163 19.05 28.56 -9.41
CA TYR A 163 20.44 28.95 -9.55
C TYR A 163 20.97 28.74 -10.98
N ASN A 164 20.37 27.85 -11.75
CA ASN A 164 20.76 27.58 -13.14
C ASN A 164 20.38 28.76 -14.05
N GLN A 165 19.17 29.30 -13.86
CA GLN A 165 18.68 30.44 -14.64
C GLN A 165 19.00 31.80 -13.99
N SER A 166 19.52 31.81 -12.76
CA SER A 166 19.72 33.03 -11.97
C SER A 166 18.44 33.85 -11.77
N LEU A 167 17.31 33.16 -11.64
CA LEU A 167 15.98 33.73 -11.44
C LEU A 167 15.39 33.30 -10.11
N THR A 168 14.45 34.08 -9.61
CA THR A 168 13.65 33.73 -8.44
C THR A 168 12.18 33.92 -8.79
N TYR A 169 11.39 32.87 -8.57
CA TYR A 169 9.96 32.84 -8.82
C TYR A 169 9.22 32.93 -7.50
N PHE A 170 8.24 33.81 -7.39
CA PHE A 170 7.29 33.84 -6.28
C PHE A 170 5.91 33.55 -6.83
N GLY A 171 5.23 32.53 -6.33
CA GLY A 171 3.91 32.17 -6.83
C GLY A 171 3.22 31.15 -5.95
N LYS A 172 1.94 30.92 -6.26
CA LYS A 172 1.10 29.93 -5.62
C LYS A 172 1.32 28.56 -6.24
N ILE A 173 1.42 27.50 -5.43
CA ILE A 173 1.55 26.13 -5.91
C ILE A 173 0.19 25.61 -6.36
N GLU A 174 0.10 25.17 -7.61
CA GLU A 174 -1.10 24.51 -8.16
C GLU A 174 -0.88 23.00 -8.28
N ALA A 175 0.32 22.57 -8.70
CA ALA A 175 0.68 21.16 -8.78
C ALA A 175 2.20 20.96 -8.69
N PHE A 176 2.62 19.75 -8.34
CA PHE A 176 4.02 19.33 -8.35
C PHE A 176 4.13 17.85 -8.72
N SER A 177 5.30 17.43 -9.22
CA SER A 177 5.58 16.04 -9.56
C SER A 177 5.60 15.17 -8.30
N ASP A 178 4.95 14.01 -8.39
CA ASP A 178 5.06 12.93 -7.41
C ASP A 178 6.48 12.34 -7.41
N SER A 179 6.84 11.62 -6.35
CA SER A 179 8.22 11.18 -6.10
C SER A 179 8.90 10.51 -7.31
N GLY A 180 10.14 10.93 -7.62
CA GLY A 180 10.83 10.50 -8.83
C GLY A 180 12.17 11.20 -9.05
N SER A 181 12.71 11.05 -10.26
CA SER A 181 14.00 11.64 -10.70
C SER A 181 13.88 13.05 -11.25
N LYS A 182 12.65 13.55 -11.49
CA LYS A 182 12.41 14.91 -11.98
C LYS A 182 11.57 15.67 -10.96
N ARG A 183 11.93 16.93 -10.76
CA ARG A 183 11.27 17.84 -9.82
C ARG A 183 10.54 18.90 -10.63
N GLU A 184 9.24 18.70 -10.80
CA GLU A 184 8.41 19.57 -11.63
C GLU A 184 7.42 20.32 -10.74
N LEU A 185 7.20 21.60 -11.01
CA LEU A 185 6.21 22.45 -10.34
C LEU A 185 5.41 23.22 -11.36
N PHE A 186 4.14 23.39 -11.05
CA PHE A 186 3.25 24.31 -11.72
C PHE A 186 2.79 25.37 -10.71
N LEU A 187 3.11 26.62 -11.01
CA LEU A 187 2.74 27.77 -10.18
C LEU A 187 1.73 28.66 -10.91
N SER A 188 0.83 29.30 -10.15
CA SER A 188 -0.05 30.39 -10.58
C SER A 188 0.34 31.71 -9.92
N ASP A 189 -0.13 32.84 -10.49
CA ASP A 189 0.06 34.20 -9.96
C ASP A 189 1.53 34.54 -9.68
N VAL A 190 2.37 34.38 -10.69
CA VAL A 190 3.82 34.32 -10.54
C VAL A 190 4.47 35.68 -10.76
N SER A 191 5.29 36.11 -9.81
CA SER A 191 6.20 37.23 -9.93
C SER A 191 7.64 36.74 -10.08
N VAL A 192 8.33 37.19 -11.13
CA VAL A 192 9.70 36.78 -11.42
C VAL A 192 10.68 37.89 -11.06
N TYR A 193 11.75 37.53 -10.36
CA TYR A 193 12.81 38.41 -9.88
C TYR A 193 14.16 37.91 -10.40
N SER A 194 15.16 38.79 -10.40
CA SER A 194 16.56 38.35 -10.47
C SER A 194 16.95 37.64 -9.17
N LEU A 195 17.94 36.74 -9.21
CA LEU A 195 18.45 36.06 -8.01
C LEU A 195 18.90 37.03 -6.89
N SER A 196 19.35 38.23 -7.27
CA SER A 196 19.72 39.31 -6.35
C SER A 196 18.53 39.97 -5.63
N GLY A 197 17.28 39.64 -5.98
CA GLY A 197 16.07 39.89 -5.20
C GLY A 197 15.57 41.33 -5.15
N ARG A 198 16.16 42.28 -5.89
CA ARG A 198 15.88 43.72 -5.69
C ARG A 198 14.70 44.27 -6.49
N LYS A 199 14.31 43.65 -7.61
CA LYS A 199 13.22 44.16 -8.45
C LYS A 199 12.51 43.03 -9.21
N VAL A 200 11.18 43.14 -9.31
CA VAL A 200 10.37 42.32 -10.21
C VAL A 200 10.78 42.60 -11.66
N LEU A 201 11.09 41.55 -12.41
CA LEU A 201 11.40 41.61 -13.83
C LEU A 201 10.12 41.61 -14.65
N TYR A 202 9.23 40.66 -14.38
CA TYR A 202 7.93 40.51 -15.04
C TYR A 202 7.01 39.60 -14.20
N THR A 203 5.73 39.55 -14.58
CA THR A 203 4.72 38.68 -13.98
C THR A 203 4.15 37.72 -15.01
N LEU A 204 3.69 36.56 -14.57
CA LEU A 204 3.06 35.52 -15.38
C LEU A 204 1.79 35.03 -14.68
N ASN A 205 0.76 34.69 -15.45
CA ASN A 205 -0.43 34.03 -14.89
C ASN A 205 -0.09 32.65 -14.33
N SER A 206 0.84 31.95 -14.98
CA SER A 206 1.31 30.64 -14.54
C SER A 206 2.69 30.32 -15.11
N VAL A 207 3.45 29.46 -14.43
CA VAL A 207 4.72 28.92 -14.95
C VAL A 207 4.86 27.44 -14.64
N TYR A 208 5.41 26.71 -15.59
CA TYR A 208 5.87 25.33 -15.40
C TYR A 208 7.39 25.33 -15.22
N LEU A 209 7.88 24.73 -14.14
CA LEU A 209 9.29 24.64 -13.82
C LEU A 209 9.70 23.17 -13.74
N SER A 210 10.71 22.76 -14.51
CA SER A 210 11.40 21.48 -14.36
C SER A 210 12.76 21.75 -13.74
N LEU A 211 12.88 21.54 -12.44
CA LEU A 211 14.04 21.87 -11.64
C LEU A 211 15.10 20.77 -11.72
N THR A 212 16.37 21.19 -11.74
CA THR A 212 17.53 20.31 -11.72
C THR A 212 18.00 20.10 -10.28
N ASP A 213 18.17 18.86 -9.85
CA ASP A 213 18.61 18.52 -8.50
C ASP A 213 19.89 19.28 -8.09
N GLY A 214 19.85 19.87 -6.89
CA GLY A 214 20.95 20.66 -6.33
C GLY A 214 21.08 22.08 -6.86
N MET A 215 20.30 22.48 -7.87
CA MET A 215 20.37 23.82 -8.50
C MET A 215 19.16 24.70 -8.17
N TYR A 216 18.43 24.37 -7.10
CA TYR A 216 17.33 25.20 -6.63
C TYR A 216 17.17 25.18 -5.10
N SER A 217 16.46 26.18 -4.57
CA SER A 217 15.86 26.15 -3.23
C SER A 217 14.40 26.56 -3.29
N ILE A 218 13.59 25.97 -2.40
CA ILE A 218 12.20 26.39 -2.16
C ILE A 218 12.14 26.95 -0.74
N GLU A 219 11.63 28.17 -0.61
CA GLU A 219 11.52 28.90 0.65
C GLU A 219 10.07 29.35 0.84
N GLN A 220 9.54 29.18 2.05
CA GLN A 220 8.22 29.68 2.41
C GLN A 220 8.34 31.13 2.91
N PRO A 221 7.52 32.08 2.42
CA PRO A 221 7.47 33.42 2.97
C PRO A 221 6.96 33.40 4.42
N PHE A 222 7.50 34.27 5.26
CA PHE A 222 6.88 34.59 6.54
C PHE A 222 5.77 35.62 6.29
N TYR A 223 4.56 35.35 6.79
CA TYR A 223 3.42 36.26 6.73
C TYR A 223 3.32 37.10 8.01
#